data_AF-A0A067PI22-F1
#
_entry.id   AF-A0A067PI22-F1
#
_cell.length_a   1.000
_cell.length_b   1.000
_cell.length_c   1.000
_cell.angle_alpha   90.00
_cell.angle_beta   90.00
_cell.angle_gamma   90.00
#
_symmetry.space_group_name_H-M   'P 1'
#
loop_
_entity.id
_entity.type
_entity.pdbx_description
1 polymer ?
#
loop_
_entity_poly.entity_id
_entity_poly.type
_entity_poly.pdbx_seq_one_letter_code
_entity_poly.pdbx_strand_id
1 'polypeptide(L)'
;MKLIQSLLALLSTAYLVSSAGVPVVTEYATLYSACEAGGSNVYVAVQYANTPKIALYSYDECYPYEVNGNLAEMAVFCKSVTCENNPNPDCTGGAVPPVPVPIPAGLTLVNAADFVQLLGQGATCQENKLPL
;
A
#
# COMPACT_ATOMS: atom_id res chain seq x y z
N MET A 1 -32.29 -17.68 60.36
CA MET A 1 -33.44 -16.95 59.77
C MET A 1 -32.89 -16.00 58.72
N LYS A 2 -33.24 -16.21 57.42
CA LYS A 2 -33.07 -15.34 56.22
C LYS A 2 -31.60 -15.00 55.82
N LEU A 3 -30.95 -15.55 54.78
CA LEU A 3 -31.24 -15.66 53.32
C LEU A 3 -31.60 -14.31 52.67
N ILE A 4 -30.72 -13.82 51.77
CA ILE A 4 -30.90 -13.04 50.50
C ILE A 4 -29.48 -12.55 50.11
N GLN A 5 -28.76 -13.22 49.22
CA GLN A 5 -28.72 -13.01 47.75
C GLN A 5 -28.50 -11.54 47.33
N SER A 6 -27.28 -11.24 46.87
CA SER A 6 -27.07 -10.26 45.81
C SER A 6 -25.87 -10.69 44.97
N LEU A 7 -26.21 -11.44 43.92
CA LEU A 7 -25.44 -11.57 42.69
C LEU A 7 -25.14 -10.15 42.18
N LEU A 8 -23.87 -9.78 42.06
CA LEU A 8 -23.44 -8.67 41.22
C LEU A 8 -22.37 -9.19 40.27
N ALA A 9 -22.88 -9.57 39.11
CA ALA A 9 -22.26 -9.59 37.79
C ALA A 9 -20.74 -9.75 37.74
N LEU A 10 -20.32 -10.97 37.41
CA LEU A 10 -19.08 -11.21 36.65
C LEU A 10 -19.10 -10.33 35.40
N LEU A 11 -18.32 -9.24 35.41
CA LEU A 11 -17.92 -8.52 34.21
C LEU A 11 -16.96 -9.42 33.42
N SER A 12 -17.49 -10.45 32.79
CA SER A 12 -16.81 -11.15 31.70
C SER A 12 -16.75 -10.18 30.52
N THR A 13 -15.69 -9.37 30.48
CA THR A 13 -15.29 -8.67 29.27
C THR A 13 -14.91 -9.75 28.28
N ALA A 14 -15.88 -10.14 27.45
CA ALA A 14 -15.61 -10.93 26.26
C ALA A 14 -14.75 -10.05 25.35
N TYR A 15 -13.43 -10.20 25.43
CA TYR A 15 -12.55 -9.75 24.37
C TYR A 15 -12.91 -10.56 23.14
N LEU A 16 -13.61 -9.93 22.21
CA LEU A 16 -13.70 -10.40 20.83
C LEU A 16 -12.27 -10.31 20.26
N VAL A 17 -11.50 -11.38 20.41
CA VAL A 17 -10.32 -11.58 19.57
C VAL A 17 -10.86 -11.88 18.18
N SER A 18 -10.97 -10.84 17.34
CA SER A 18 -11.24 -11.01 15.93
C SER A 18 -10.02 -11.66 15.29
N SER A 19 -10.10 -12.95 15.01
CA SER A 19 -9.23 -13.60 14.04
C SER A 19 -9.70 -13.18 12.64
N ALA A 20 -8.83 -12.50 11.89
CA ALA A 20 -9.02 -12.00 10.52
C ALA A 20 -9.66 -10.60 10.38
N GLY A 21 -8.98 -9.75 9.60
CA GLY A 21 -9.48 -8.47 9.12
C GLY A 21 -8.98 -7.27 9.91
N VAL A 22 -7.71 -6.89 9.75
CA VAL A 22 -7.34 -5.48 9.98
C VAL A 22 -8.15 -4.67 8.96
N PRO A 23 -8.92 -3.65 9.37
CA PRO A 23 -9.67 -2.88 8.41
C PRO A 23 -8.68 -2.15 7.50
N VAL A 24 -8.88 -2.24 6.18
CA VAL A 24 -8.11 -1.58 5.10
C VAL A 24 -7.74 -0.12 5.43
N VAL A 25 -8.58 0.57 6.20
CA VAL A 25 -8.35 1.93 6.70
C VAL A 25 -7.09 2.06 7.58
N THR A 26 -6.80 1.06 8.42
CA THR A 26 -5.62 1.05 9.31
C THR A 26 -4.35 0.83 8.50
N GLU A 27 -4.39 -0.07 7.52
CA GLU A 27 -3.28 -0.34 6.60
C GLU A 27 -2.99 0.88 5.73
N TYR A 28 -4.02 1.49 5.17
CA TYR A 28 -3.92 2.76 4.46
C TYR A 28 -3.26 3.83 5.32
N ALA A 29 -3.75 4.07 6.54
CA ALA A 29 -3.22 5.10 7.42
C ALA A 29 -1.75 4.85 7.79
N THR A 30 -1.38 3.58 7.98
CA THR A 30 0.01 3.16 8.27
C THR A 30 0.93 3.44 7.09
N LEU A 31 0.53 3.02 5.88
CA LEU A 31 1.31 3.25 4.66
C LEU A 31 1.39 4.74 4.31
N TYR A 32 0.28 5.47 4.38
CA TYR A 32 0.25 6.91 4.13
C TYR A 32 1.18 7.66 5.08
N SER A 33 1.12 7.34 6.38
CA SER A 33 2.00 7.95 7.39
C SER A 33 3.47 7.62 7.15
N ALA A 34 3.79 6.38 6.77
CA ALA A 34 5.15 5.96 6.43
C ALA A 34 5.67 6.69 5.17
N CYS A 35 4.80 6.88 4.17
CA CYS A 35 5.13 7.62 2.94
C CYS A 35 5.46 9.08 3.25
N GLU A 36 4.60 9.77 4.01
CA GLU A 36 4.82 11.17 4.41
C GLU A 36 6.09 11.36 5.26
N ALA A 37 6.41 10.37 6.10
CA ALA A 37 7.63 10.37 6.93
C ALA A 37 8.91 10.03 6.14
N GLY A 38 8.80 9.47 4.93
CA GLY A 38 9.92 9.01 4.11
C GLY A 38 10.81 10.13 3.54
N GLY A 39 10.34 11.38 3.58
CA GLY A 39 11.09 12.56 3.15
C GLY A 39 10.50 13.24 1.90
N SER A 40 11.19 14.27 1.40
CA SER A 40 10.68 15.11 0.31
C SER A 40 10.55 14.40 -1.03
N ASN A 41 11.31 13.34 -1.27
CA ASN A 41 11.36 12.66 -2.57
C ASN A 41 10.58 11.34 -2.60
N VAL A 42 10.15 10.82 -1.44
CA VAL A 42 9.31 9.62 -1.35
C VAL A 42 7.90 9.97 -1.76
N TYR A 43 7.32 9.18 -2.67
CA TYR A 43 5.97 9.43 -3.20
C TYR A 43 4.98 8.30 -2.94
N VAL A 44 5.46 7.08 -2.67
CA VAL A 44 4.63 5.91 -2.41
C VAL A 44 5.22 5.04 -1.31
N ALA A 45 4.34 4.49 -0.48
CA ALA A 45 4.65 3.38 0.42
C ALA A 45 3.94 2.12 -0.06
N VAL A 46 4.65 1.00 -0.04
CA VAL A 46 4.18 -0.26 -0.60
C VAL A 46 4.32 -1.38 0.43
N GLN A 47 3.23 -2.09 0.62
CA GLN A 47 3.17 -3.36 1.31
C GLN A 47 3.24 -4.48 0.28
N TYR A 48 4.28 -5.31 0.33
CA TYR A 48 4.34 -6.54 -0.44
C TYR A 48 3.75 -7.69 0.38
N ALA A 49 3.20 -8.70 -0.29
CA ALA A 49 2.64 -9.88 0.33
C ALA A 49 3.68 -10.60 1.20
N ASN A 50 3.24 -11.19 2.31
CA ASN A 50 4.09 -12.01 3.19
C ASN A 50 5.36 -11.31 3.75
N THR A 51 5.47 -9.99 3.68
CA THR A 51 6.55 -9.23 4.33
C THR A 51 5.98 -8.26 5.36
N PRO A 52 6.58 -8.14 6.55
CA PRO A 52 6.18 -7.12 7.52
C PRO A 52 6.78 -5.73 7.21
N LYS A 53 7.69 -5.64 6.23
CA LYS A 53 8.42 -4.41 5.91
C LYS A 53 7.67 -3.58 4.86
N ILE A 54 7.47 -2.31 5.18
CA ILE A 54 7.03 -1.28 4.24
C ILE A 54 8.21 -0.89 3.35
N ALA A 55 8.02 -0.93 2.04
CA ALA A 55 8.94 -0.36 1.07
C ALA A 55 8.53 1.09 0.77
N LEU A 56 9.50 1.97 0.63
CA LEU A 56 9.31 3.37 0.24
C LEU A 56 10.06 3.58 -1.06
N TYR A 57 9.41 4.22 -2.03
CA TYR A 57 10.03 4.54 -3.31
C TYR A 57 10.07 6.04 -3.53
N SER A 58 11.23 6.51 -3.99
CA SER A 58 11.48 7.90 -4.34
C SER A 58 11.28 8.16 -5.83
N TYR A 59 11.11 9.42 -6.21
CA TYR A 59 11.10 9.81 -7.62
C TYR A 59 12.30 9.24 -8.37
N ASP A 60 12.07 8.82 -9.61
CA ASP A 60 13.05 8.19 -10.52
C ASP A 60 13.64 6.86 -10.02
N GLU A 61 13.18 6.34 -8.89
CA GLU A 61 13.51 4.99 -8.42
C GLU A 61 12.66 3.95 -9.15
N CYS A 62 13.25 2.78 -9.42
CA CYS A 62 12.48 1.65 -9.91
C CYS A 62 11.58 1.10 -8.81
N TYR A 63 10.28 1.13 -9.05
CA TYR A 63 9.27 0.49 -8.23
C TYR A 63 8.87 -0.86 -8.87
N PRO A 64 9.44 -2.00 -8.44
CA PRO A 64 9.04 -3.32 -8.91
C PRO A 64 7.67 -3.73 -8.35
N TYR A 65 6.84 -4.39 -9.14
CA TYR A 65 5.56 -4.93 -8.67
C TYR A 65 5.69 -6.26 -7.92
N GLU A 66 6.89 -6.85 -7.93
CA GLU A 66 7.24 -8.05 -7.19
C GLU A 66 8.66 -7.95 -6.63
N VAL A 67 8.85 -8.33 -5.37
CA VAL A 67 10.16 -8.41 -4.73
C VAL A 67 10.34 -9.79 -4.09
N ASN A 68 11.33 -10.54 -4.56
CA ASN A 68 11.67 -11.89 -4.06
C ASN A 68 10.46 -12.85 -4.04
N GLY A 69 9.64 -12.89 -5.10
CA GLY A 69 8.45 -13.75 -5.14
C GLY A 69 7.20 -13.17 -4.47
N ASN A 70 7.31 -11.98 -3.86
CA ASN A 70 6.20 -11.35 -3.15
C ASN A 70 5.64 -10.18 -3.96
N LEU A 71 4.37 -10.28 -4.34
CA LEU A 71 3.67 -9.25 -5.11
C LEU A 71 3.32 -8.03 -4.25
N ALA A 72 3.25 -6.85 -4.86
CA ALA A 72 2.72 -5.66 -4.21
C ALA A 72 1.22 -5.84 -3.90
N GLU A 73 0.90 -5.90 -2.61
CA GLU A 73 -0.45 -6.12 -2.10
C GLU A 73 -1.22 -4.80 -1.95
N MET A 74 -0.54 -3.75 -1.47
CA MET A 74 -1.11 -2.42 -1.36
C MET A 74 -0.03 -1.36 -1.59
N ALA A 75 -0.32 -0.37 -2.42
CA ALA A 75 0.48 0.82 -2.61
C ALA A 75 -0.34 2.07 -2.29
N VAL A 76 0.20 2.95 -1.45
CA VAL A 76 -0.43 4.21 -1.07
C VAL A 76 0.45 5.37 -1.49
N PHE A 77 -0.07 6.20 -2.38
CA PHE A 77 0.63 7.34 -2.94
C PHE A 77 0.40 8.56 -2.04
N CYS A 78 1.42 9.05 -1.35
CA CYS A 78 1.30 10.30 -0.58
C CYS A 78 1.52 11.55 -1.44
N LYS A 79 2.12 11.38 -2.63
CA LYS A 79 2.35 12.48 -3.60
C LYS A 79 1.80 12.13 -4.96
N SER A 80 1.46 13.17 -5.72
CA SER A 80 1.00 12.98 -7.10
C SER A 80 2.19 12.72 -8.01
N VAL A 81 2.07 11.71 -8.87
CA VAL A 81 3.15 11.27 -9.75
C VAL A 81 2.68 11.07 -11.18
N THR A 82 3.63 11.10 -12.11
CA THR A 82 3.46 10.61 -13.47
C THR A 82 4.33 9.36 -13.60
N CYS A 83 3.74 8.21 -13.90
CA CYS A 83 4.45 6.93 -13.97
C CYS A 83 4.54 6.41 -15.41
N GLU A 84 5.66 5.79 -15.72
CA GLU A 84 5.84 4.95 -16.89
C GLU A 84 5.94 3.49 -16.42
N ASN A 85 5.15 2.60 -17.03
CA ASN A 85 5.28 1.17 -16.75
C ASN A 85 6.39 0.58 -17.59
N ASN A 86 7.12 -0.38 -17.01
CA ASN A 86 8.21 -1.09 -17.67
C ASN A 86 7.89 -2.58 -17.76
N PRO A 87 8.29 -3.27 -18.84
CA PRO A 87 7.98 -4.68 -19.03
C PRO A 87 8.76 -5.60 -18.08
N ASN A 88 9.91 -5.15 -17.56
CA ASN A 88 10.78 -5.92 -16.67
C ASN A 88 10.74 -5.37 -15.24
N PRO A 89 10.94 -6.22 -14.21
CA PRO A 89 10.87 -5.81 -12.81
C PRO A 89 12.05 -4.93 -12.37
N ASP A 90 13.14 -4.91 -13.11
CA ASP A 90 14.27 -3.98 -12.93
C ASP A 90 14.07 -2.63 -13.65
N CYS A 91 12.83 -2.36 -14.11
CA CYS A 91 12.43 -1.20 -14.88
C CYS A 91 13.18 -1.01 -16.20
N THR A 92 13.74 -2.09 -16.77
CA THR A 92 14.33 -2.07 -18.11
C THR A 92 13.31 -2.43 -19.20
N GLY A 93 13.69 -2.25 -20.47
CA GLY A 93 12.88 -2.68 -21.62
C GLY A 93 11.95 -1.62 -22.22
N GLY A 94 12.10 -0.35 -21.80
CA GLY A 94 11.31 0.78 -22.32
C GLY A 94 9.93 0.88 -21.68
N ALA A 95 9.15 1.87 -22.12
CA ALA A 95 7.83 2.15 -21.56
C ALA A 95 6.73 1.34 -22.26
N VAL A 96 5.80 0.74 -21.49
CA VAL A 96 4.67 -0.05 -22.00
C VAL A 96 3.40 0.80 -21.98
N PRO A 97 2.74 1.05 -23.12
CA PRO A 97 1.51 1.85 -23.16
C PRO A 97 0.37 1.33 -22.26
N PRO A 98 -0.48 2.22 -21.72
CA PRO A 98 -0.46 3.66 -21.89
C PRO A 98 0.62 4.33 -21.02
N VAL A 99 1.39 5.24 -21.61
CA VAL A 99 2.36 6.08 -20.91
C VAL A 99 2.33 7.50 -21.45
N PRO A 100 2.51 8.52 -20.60
CA PRO A 100 2.60 8.42 -19.14
C PRO A 100 1.24 8.29 -18.42
N VAL A 101 1.22 7.71 -17.21
CA VAL A 101 0.02 7.55 -16.37
C VAL A 101 0.05 8.54 -15.18
N PRO A 102 -0.87 9.52 -15.11
CA PRO A 102 -0.98 10.38 -13.93
C PRO A 102 -1.64 9.64 -12.76
N ILE A 103 -1.08 9.76 -11.57
CA ILE A 103 -1.59 9.17 -10.33
C ILE A 103 -1.72 10.29 -9.28
N PRO A 104 -2.93 10.58 -8.78
CA PRO A 104 -3.12 11.60 -7.76
C PRO A 104 -2.65 11.14 -6.37
N ALA A 105 -2.29 12.11 -5.52
CA ALA A 105 -1.99 11.86 -4.11
C ALA A 105 -3.22 11.35 -3.36
N GLY A 106 -3.00 10.51 -2.36
CA GLY A 106 -4.04 9.81 -1.59
C GLY A 106 -4.63 8.59 -2.29
N LEU A 107 -4.27 8.31 -3.54
CA LEU A 107 -4.72 7.10 -4.23
C LEU A 107 -4.11 5.86 -3.56
N THR A 108 -4.94 4.83 -3.43
CA THR A 108 -4.52 3.48 -3.02
C THR A 108 -4.72 2.52 -4.18
N LEU A 109 -3.68 1.75 -4.51
CA LEU A 109 -3.77 0.63 -5.43
C LEU A 109 -3.72 -0.65 -4.60
N VAL A 110 -4.84 -1.37 -4.53
CA VAL A 110 -4.95 -2.67 -3.87
C VAL A 110 -4.80 -3.76 -4.93
N ASN A 111 -3.99 -4.77 -4.64
CA ASN A 111 -3.64 -5.86 -5.55
C ASN A 111 -3.13 -5.34 -6.89
N ALA A 112 -2.00 -4.61 -6.85
CA ALA A 112 -1.39 -4.03 -8.05
C ALA A 112 -1.23 -5.09 -9.15
N ALA A 113 -0.94 -6.35 -8.78
CA ALA A 113 -0.75 -7.50 -9.66
C ALA A 113 -1.83 -7.71 -10.74
N ASP A 114 -3.12 -7.66 -10.40
CA ASP A 114 -4.20 -7.97 -11.36
C ASP A 114 -4.32 -6.91 -12.46
N PHE A 115 -3.95 -5.66 -12.16
CA PHE A 115 -3.97 -4.56 -13.14
C PHE A 115 -2.61 -4.38 -13.82
N VAL A 116 -1.51 -4.64 -13.11
CA VAL A 116 -0.15 -4.42 -13.63
C VAL A 116 0.36 -5.56 -14.49
N GLN A 117 -0.09 -6.82 -14.35
CA GLN A 117 0.32 -7.90 -15.26
C GLN A 117 0.00 -7.60 -16.74
N LEU A 118 -0.99 -6.74 -17.01
CA LEU A 118 -1.32 -6.25 -18.35
C LEU A 118 -0.49 -5.03 -18.80
N LEU A 119 0.15 -4.34 -17.85
CA LEU A 119 0.80 -3.05 -18.04
C LEU A 119 2.33 -3.10 -17.88
N GLY A 120 2.89 -4.10 -17.21
CA GLY A 120 4.32 -4.24 -16.95
C GLY A 120 4.67 -5.04 -15.70
N GLN A 121 5.94 -5.03 -15.31
CA GLN A 121 6.45 -5.68 -14.09
C GLN A 121 7.06 -4.71 -13.08
N GLY A 122 7.17 -3.43 -13.45
CA GLY A 122 7.54 -2.33 -12.55
C GLY A 122 7.15 -0.98 -13.15
N ALA A 123 7.40 0.09 -12.41
CA ALA A 123 7.25 1.45 -12.88
C ALA A 123 8.38 2.35 -12.42
N THR A 124 8.65 3.36 -13.24
CA THR A 124 9.45 4.52 -12.85
C THR A 124 8.52 5.73 -12.80
N CYS A 125 8.50 6.43 -11.67
CA CYS A 125 7.59 7.54 -11.45
C CYS A 125 8.33 8.84 -11.16
N GLN A 126 7.80 9.92 -11.70
CA GLN A 126 8.34 11.27 -11.57
C GLN A 126 7.33 12.19 -10.89
N GLU A 127 7.81 13.36 -10.45
CA GLU A 127 6.93 14.45 -10.05
C GLU A 127 5.89 14.71 -11.14
N ASN A 128 4.61 14.73 -10.75
CA ASN A 128 3.54 14.92 -11.71
C ASN A 128 3.60 16.32 -12.33
N LYS A 129 3.75 16.37 -13.66
CA LYS A 129 3.73 17.62 -14.45
C LYS A 129 2.50 17.74 -15.35
N LEU A 130 1.56 16.80 -15.21
CA LEU A 130 0.33 16.73 -15.99
C LEU A 130 -0.87 17.16 -15.14
N PRO A 131 -1.97 17.64 -15.76
CA PRO A 131 -3.23 17.81 -15.05
C PRO A 131 -3.69 16.47 -14.47
N LEU A 132 -4.19 16.50 -13.22
CA LEU A 132 -4.84 15.36 -12.57
C LEU A 132 -6.34 15.37 -12.83
#